data_AF-A0A7Y5XWY0-F1
#
_entry.id   AF-A0A7Y5XWY0-F1
#
_cell.length_a   1.000
_cell.length_b   1.000
_cell.length_c   1.000
_cell.angle_alpha   90.00
_cell.angle_beta   90.00
_cell.angle_gamma   90.00
#
_symmetry.space_group_name_H-M   'P 1'
#
loop_
_entity.id
_entity.type
_entity.pdbx_description
1 polymer ?
#
loop_
_entity_poly.entity_id
_entity_poly.type
_entity_poly.pdbx_seq_one_letter_code
_entity_poly.pdbx_strand_id
1 'polypeptide(L)'
;MGERIRRREGDWFAVPLEGGHYAVGVVARAPKRGGTLFGYFFGPARNAIPSPSELAYSPEDAVYVCRFYDEPLTTGHWPIIHSSTTWNRSEWPMPEFHNPHSHWLVGHGIAVQYAEENPDRCVGQREITVDEESDYPPDEGVFPDSHLKYRMEELLGVPHPPERAEAAAPLPAEPGVTHWLFLPAATIDQAREQLALLGFDDVVVLDERENGLVDVLVSQTGDVDALRAQADSVEAELTTLATSLGGEYDGTEWALP
;
A
#
# COMPACT_ATOMS: atom_id res chain seq x y z
N MET A 1 -17.44 19.70 6.79
CA MET A 1 -16.07 19.42 7.27
C MET A 1 -16.20 18.88 8.68
N GLY A 2 -16.11 17.55 8.83
CA GLY A 2 -16.30 16.87 10.11
C GLY A 2 -15.13 17.13 11.08
N GLU A 3 -15.38 16.90 12.36
CA GLU A 3 -14.36 17.00 13.42
C GLU A 3 -13.31 15.88 13.21
N ARG A 4 -12.03 16.25 13.08
CA ARG A 4 -10.94 15.28 12.93
C ARG A 4 -10.58 14.67 14.28
N ILE A 5 -10.52 13.35 14.34
CA ILE A 5 -10.09 12.61 15.54
C ILE A 5 -8.59 12.81 15.75
N ARG A 6 -8.19 13.05 17.00
CA ARG A 6 -6.78 13.17 17.37
C ARG A 6 -6.17 11.79 17.59
N ARG A 7 -5.31 11.38 16.67
CA ARG A 7 -4.40 10.22 16.81
C ARG A 7 -3.22 10.51 17.75
N ARG A 8 -2.75 9.49 18.45
CA ARG A 8 -1.54 9.48 19.28
C ARG A 8 -0.92 8.09 19.37
N GLU A 9 0.31 8.03 19.84
CA GLU A 9 0.96 6.77 20.17
C GLU A 9 0.17 6.03 21.26
N GLY A 10 0.10 4.70 21.13
CA GLY A 10 -0.69 3.83 21.99
C GLY A 10 -2.19 3.87 21.73
N ASP A 11 -2.65 4.51 20.64
CA ASP A 11 -4.01 4.30 20.14
C ASP A 11 -4.11 2.92 19.49
N TRP A 12 -4.95 2.09 20.09
CA TRP A 12 -5.43 0.83 19.55
C TRP A 12 -6.69 1.08 18.74
N PHE A 13 -6.74 0.52 17.55
CA PHE A 13 -7.82 0.75 16.60
C PHE A 13 -8.23 -0.54 15.91
N ALA A 14 -9.45 -0.55 15.37
CA ALA A 14 -9.90 -1.62 14.50
C ALA A 14 -9.68 -1.22 13.04
N VAL A 15 -9.12 -2.14 12.26
CA VAL A 15 -9.07 -2.03 10.80
C VAL A 15 -10.29 -2.78 10.25
N PRO A 16 -11.29 -2.10 9.65
CA PRO A 16 -12.42 -2.77 9.01
C PRO A 16 -11.92 -3.53 7.78
N LEU A 17 -12.23 -4.82 7.75
CA LEU A 17 -11.93 -5.73 6.64
C LEU A 17 -13.22 -6.10 5.91
N GLU A 18 -13.08 -6.75 4.76
CA GLU A 18 -14.18 -7.29 3.98
C GLU A 18 -15.07 -8.24 4.80
N GLY A 19 -16.33 -8.41 4.40
CA GLY A 19 -17.27 -9.34 5.06
C GLY A 19 -17.68 -8.94 6.48
N GLY A 20 -17.38 -7.70 6.92
CA GLY A 20 -17.66 -7.23 8.27
C GLY A 20 -16.65 -7.74 9.31
N HIS A 21 -15.49 -8.21 8.86
CA HIS A 21 -14.40 -8.60 9.74
C HIS A 21 -13.59 -7.38 10.21
N TYR A 22 -12.80 -7.56 11.25
CA TYR A 22 -11.92 -6.55 11.82
C TYR A 22 -10.57 -7.16 12.20
N ALA A 23 -9.49 -6.46 11.86
CA ALA A 23 -8.19 -6.66 12.49
C ALA A 23 -7.96 -5.62 13.59
N VAL A 24 -6.94 -5.85 14.42
CA VAL A 24 -6.50 -4.89 15.44
C VAL A 24 -5.19 -4.27 14.99
N GLY A 25 -5.06 -2.96 15.16
CA GLY A 25 -3.80 -2.24 15.00
C GLY A 25 -3.47 -1.40 16.23
N VAL A 26 -2.19 -1.09 16.42
CA VAL A 26 -1.73 -0.11 17.41
C VAL A 26 -0.77 0.89 16.78
N VAL A 27 -0.99 2.18 17.06
CA VAL A 27 -0.08 3.25 16.63
C VAL A 27 1.14 3.25 17.55
N ALA A 28 2.30 2.86 17.01
CA ALA A 28 3.53 2.81 17.77
C ALA A 28 4.36 4.09 17.69
N ARG A 29 4.35 4.79 16.55
CA ARG A 29 4.91 6.15 16.39
C ARG A 29 3.92 7.05 15.68
N ALA A 30 3.75 8.25 16.23
CA ALA A 30 2.88 9.27 15.68
C ALA A 30 3.61 10.62 15.67
N PRO A 31 3.88 11.22 14.51
CA PRO A 31 4.56 12.50 14.45
C PRO A 31 3.63 13.62 14.94
N LYS A 32 4.23 14.68 15.51
CA LYS A 32 3.47 15.89 15.90
C LYS A 32 2.87 16.62 14.69
N ARG A 33 3.48 16.47 13.53
CA ARG A 33 3.08 17.02 12.22
C ARG A 33 3.46 16.00 11.15
N GLY A 34 2.56 15.75 10.22
CA GLY A 34 2.71 14.68 9.23
C GLY A 34 1.49 13.78 9.22
N GLY A 35 1.34 13.04 8.13
CA GLY A 35 0.26 12.07 7.92
C GLY A 35 0.70 10.64 8.20
N THR A 36 1.99 10.32 8.22
CA THR A 36 2.45 8.94 8.34
C THR A 36 2.66 8.51 9.79
N LEU A 37 2.09 7.36 10.12
CA LEU A 37 2.25 6.65 11.38
C LEU A 37 3.08 5.39 11.14
N PHE A 38 3.62 4.83 12.21
CA PHE A 38 4.12 3.45 12.24
C PHE A 38 3.28 2.65 13.22
N GLY A 39 2.93 1.42 12.86
CA GLY A 39 2.12 0.57 13.72
C GLY A 39 2.31 -0.92 13.48
N TYR A 40 1.76 -1.66 14.44
CA TYR A 40 1.71 -3.13 14.44
C TYR A 40 0.27 -3.57 14.26
N PHE A 41 0.08 -4.65 13.53
CA PHE A 41 -1.22 -5.19 13.19
C PHE A 41 -1.29 -6.66 13.59
N PHE A 42 -2.46 -7.07 14.09
CA PHE A 42 -2.65 -8.34 14.77
C PHE A 42 -3.84 -9.11 14.21
N GLY A 43 -3.66 -10.43 14.16
CA GLY A 43 -4.72 -11.39 13.93
C GLY A 43 -5.24 -12.04 15.22
N PRO A 44 -6.19 -13.00 15.09
CA PRO A 44 -6.90 -13.34 13.85
C PRO A 44 -7.94 -12.26 13.48
N ALA A 45 -8.46 -12.32 12.26
CA ALA A 45 -9.64 -11.53 11.86
C ALA A 45 -10.83 -11.84 12.79
N ARG A 46 -11.53 -10.80 13.25
CA ARG A 46 -12.62 -10.88 14.22
C ARG A 46 -13.93 -10.46 13.59
N ASN A 47 -15.04 -11.07 14.00
CA ASN A 47 -16.38 -10.72 13.50
C ASN A 47 -16.98 -9.47 14.18
N ALA A 48 -16.24 -8.86 15.10
CA ALA A 48 -16.64 -7.66 15.82
C ALA A 48 -15.40 -6.92 16.32
N ILE A 49 -15.55 -5.60 16.52
CA ILE A 49 -14.55 -4.77 17.18
C ILE A 49 -14.35 -5.29 18.61
N PRO A 50 -13.11 -5.61 19.02
CA PRO A 50 -12.88 -6.18 20.34
C PRO A 50 -12.94 -5.14 21.44
N SER A 51 -13.16 -5.60 22.66
CA SER A 51 -13.11 -4.76 23.85
C SER A 51 -11.66 -4.45 24.26
N PRO A 52 -11.42 -3.35 25.00
CA PRO A 52 -10.08 -3.01 25.48
C PRO A 52 -9.38 -4.10 26.31
N SER A 53 -10.15 -4.92 27.04
CA SER A 53 -9.61 -6.04 27.82
C SER A 53 -9.05 -7.19 26.97
N GLU A 54 -9.38 -7.24 25.69
CA GLU A 54 -8.90 -8.27 24.75
C GLU A 54 -7.64 -7.83 23.98
N LEU A 55 -7.09 -6.65 24.30
CA LEU A 55 -5.91 -6.06 23.68
C LEU A 55 -4.63 -6.43 24.45
N ALA A 56 -4.38 -7.72 24.61
CA ALA A 56 -3.20 -8.25 25.30
C ALA A 56 -2.10 -8.67 24.31
N TYR A 57 -1.73 -7.76 23.40
CA TYR A 57 -0.74 -8.01 22.36
C TYR A 57 0.63 -7.41 22.70
N SER A 58 1.68 -8.06 22.22
CA SER A 58 3.06 -7.59 22.18
C SER A 58 3.53 -7.42 20.73
N PRO A 59 4.66 -6.74 20.46
CA PRO A 59 5.20 -6.63 19.10
C PRO A 59 5.43 -7.97 18.41
N GLU A 60 5.76 -9.02 19.17
CA GLU A 60 6.05 -10.37 18.65
C GLU A 60 4.78 -11.09 18.15
N ASP A 61 3.60 -10.66 18.61
CA ASP A 61 2.32 -11.19 18.15
C ASP A 61 1.85 -10.57 16.83
N ALA A 62 2.58 -9.57 16.33
CA ALA A 62 2.20 -8.85 15.12
C ALA A 62 2.35 -9.75 13.89
N VAL A 63 1.29 -9.81 13.09
CA VAL A 63 1.31 -10.48 11.78
C VAL A 63 1.87 -9.57 10.70
N TYR A 64 1.85 -8.26 10.95
CA TYR A 64 2.30 -7.24 10.02
C TYR A 64 2.73 -5.98 10.76
N VAL A 65 3.78 -5.35 10.27
CA VAL A 65 4.32 -4.09 10.79
C VAL A 65 4.65 -3.19 9.62
N CYS A 66 4.16 -1.96 9.63
CA CYS A 66 4.37 -1.06 8.50
C CYS A 66 4.18 0.40 8.88
N ARG A 67 4.53 1.27 7.93
CA ARG A 67 4.16 2.68 7.95
C ARG A 67 2.85 2.87 7.18
N PHE A 68 1.98 3.76 7.64
CA PHE A 68 0.64 3.96 7.04
C PHE A 68 0.13 5.39 7.28
N TYR A 69 -0.79 5.85 6.44
CA TYR A 69 -1.40 7.17 6.61
C TYR A 69 -2.38 7.24 7.78
N ASP A 70 -2.45 8.39 8.45
CA ASP A 70 -3.31 8.67 9.59
C ASP A 70 -4.75 9.01 9.19
N GLU A 71 -5.01 9.20 7.90
CA GLU A 71 -6.31 9.59 7.38
C GLU A 71 -7.45 8.68 7.87
N PRO A 72 -7.34 7.34 7.82
CA PRO A 72 -8.42 6.46 8.27
C PRO A 72 -8.74 6.63 9.76
N LEU A 73 -7.74 6.92 10.59
CA LEU A 73 -7.95 7.20 12.02
C LEU A 73 -8.55 8.58 12.24
N THR A 74 -8.05 9.61 11.55
CA THR A 74 -8.48 10.99 11.76
C THR A 74 -9.88 11.26 11.21
N THR A 75 -10.31 10.52 10.18
CA THR A 75 -11.67 10.54 9.63
C THR A 75 -12.63 9.65 10.41
N GLY A 76 -12.11 8.77 11.27
CA GLY A 76 -12.91 7.82 12.05
C GLY A 76 -13.36 6.59 11.27
N HIS A 77 -12.86 6.40 10.03
CA HIS A 77 -13.07 5.16 9.28
C HIS A 77 -12.52 3.95 10.03
N TRP A 78 -11.37 4.12 10.70
CA TRP A 78 -10.80 3.14 11.62
C TRP A 78 -11.12 3.56 13.06
N PRO A 79 -12.08 2.89 13.72
CA PRO A 79 -12.51 3.29 15.05
C PRO A 79 -11.41 3.00 16.09
N ILE A 80 -11.12 3.99 16.93
CA ILE A 80 -10.24 3.83 18.08
C ILE A 80 -10.97 3.00 19.14
N ILE A 81 -10.35 1.87 19.52
CA ILE A 81 -10.86 0.93 20.53
C ILE A 81 -10.45 1.42 21.93
N HIS A 82 -9.17 1.77 22.08
CA HIS A 82 -8.58 2.15 23.34
C HIS A 82 -7.37 3.04 23.10
N SER A 83 -7.16 4.03 23.96
CA SER A 83 -5.96 4.84 23.92
C SER A 83 -5.17 4.64 25.20
N SER A 84 -4.02 3.97 25.09
CA SER A 84 -3.14 3.71 26.24
C SER A 84 -2.69 5.03 26.89
N THR A 85 -2.69 5.05 28.22
CA THR A 85 -2.17 6.18 29.02
C THR A 85 -0.77 5.90 29.55
N THR A 86 -0.30 4.66 29.43
CA THR A 86 1.00 4.18 29.92
C THR A 86 1.87 3.69 28.77
N TRP A 87 1.73 4.30 27.59
CA TRP A 87 2.49 3.90 26.40
C TRP A 87 3.99 4.02 26.63
N ASN A 88 4.72 2.94 26.37
CA ASN A 88 6.17 2.88 26.51
C ASN A 88 6.81 2.53 25.17
N ARG A 89 7.51 3.49 24.55
CA ARG A 89 8.17 3.31 23.25
C ARG A 89 9.20 2.19 23.23
N SER A 90 9.86 1.91 24.36
CA SER A 90 10.88 0.85 24.42
C SER A 90 10.29 -0.56 24.34
N GLU A 91 9.00 -0.71 24.68
CA GLU A 91 8.27 -1.97 24.55
C GLU A 91 7.75 -2.18 23.12
N TRP A 92 7.79 -1.15 22.28
CA TRP A 92 7.26 -1.14 20.92
C TRP A 92 8.28 -0.50 19.96
N PRO A 93 9.44 -1.14 19.72
CA PRO A 93 10.54 -0.55 18.97
C PRO A 93 10.28 -0.58 17.46
N MET A 94 10.38 0.58 16.78
CA MET A 94 10.32 0.59 15.32
C MET A 94 11.57 -0.12 14.75
N PRO A 95 11.40 -1.21 13.97
CA PRO A 95 12.53 -1.95 13.43
C PRO A 95 13.19 -1.19 12.28
N GLU A 96 14.35 -1.68 11.84
CA GLU A 96 14.81 -1.40 10.48
C GLU A 96 13.94 -2.18 9.49
N PHE A 97 13.76 -1.65 8.29
CA PHE A 97 13.02 -2.30 7.22
C PHE A 97 13.97 -2.65 6.08
N HIS A 98 13.76 -3.75 5.34
CA HIS A 98 14.53 -3.99 4.13
C HIS A 98 13.82 -3.40 2.92
N ASN A 99 14.55 -2.83 1.96
CA ASN A 99 13.99 -2.47 0.67
C ASN A 99 13.77 -3.75 -0.15
N PRO A 100 12.52 -4.14 -0.47
CA PRO A 100 12.24 -5.43 -1.11
C PRO A 100 12.79 -5.56 -2.54
N HIS A 101 13.21 -4.44 -3.15
CA HIS A 101 13.70 -4.41 -4.52
C HIS A 101 15.20 -4.16 -4.64
N SER A 102 15.91 -3.88 -3.54
CA SER A 102 17.32 -3.47 -3.62
C SER A 102 18.22 -4.57 -4.16
N HIS A 103 18.03 -5.84 -3.80
CA HIS A 103 18.94 -6.88 -4.26
C HIS A 103 18.85 -7.12 -5.78
N TRP A 104 17.68 -6.91 -6.38
CA TRP A 104 17.51 -6.95 -7.84
C TRP A 104 18.16 -5.77 -8.55
N LEU A 105 18.22 -4.60 -7.91
CA LEU A 105 18.69 -3.35 -8.51
C LEU A 105 20.20 -3.12 -8.30
N VAL A 106 20.73 -3.46 -7.13
CA VAL A 106 22.11 -3.14 -6.72
C VAL A 106 22.92 -4.38 -6.29
N GLY A 107 22.33 -5.58 -6.34
CA GLY A 107 23.02 -6.85 -6.06
C GLY A 107 23.18 -7.19 -4.59
N HIS A 108 22.59 -6.41 -3.68
CA HIS A 108 22.54 -6.64 -2.23
C HIS A 108 21.29 -6.00 -1.63
N GLY A 109 20.89 -6.46 -0.44
CA GLY A 109 19.76 -5.89 0.28
C GLY A 109 20.13 -4.55 0.94
N ILE A 110 19.16 -3.69 1.17
CA ILE A 110 19.34 -2.43 1.89
C ILE A 110 18.39 -2.39 3.08
N ALA A 111 18.94 -2.30 4.28
CA ALA A 111 18.19 -1.99 5.48
C ALA A 111 18.05 -0.46 5.63
N VAL A 112 16.84 0.00 5.94
CA VAL A 112 16.44 1.40 6.06
C VAL A 112 15.98 1.66 7.50
N GLN A 113 16.50 2.72 8.09
CA GLN A 113 16.12 3.18 9.42
C GLN A 113 15.35 4.50 9.32
N TYR A 114 14.19 4.55 9.96
CA TYR A 114 13.33 5.74 10.03
C TYR A 114 13.48 6.48 11.37
N ALA A 115 13.20 7.79 11.36
CA ALA A 115 13.23 8.60 12.57
C ALA A 115 12.03 8.27 13.47
N GLU A 116 12.29 7.96 14.74
CA GLU A 116 11.25 7.68 15.74
C GLU A 116 10.22 8.82 15.89
N GLU A 117 10.64 10.09 15.72
CA GLU A 117 9.75 11.26 15.82
C GLU A 117 9.00 11.59 14.53
N ASN A 118 9.44 11.02 13.40
CA ASN A 118 8.83 11.22 12.10
C ASN A 118 9.08 10.01 11.18
N PRO A 119 8.12 9.06 11.11
CA PRO A 119 8.24 7.86 10.30
C PRO A 119 8.38 8.11 8.78
N ASP A 120 8.14 9.32 8.28
CA ASP A 120 8.43 9.69 6.89
C ASP A 120 9.92 9.95 6.63
N ARG A 121 10.71 10.18 7.68
CA ARG A 121 12.10 10.60 7.54
C ARG A 121 13.04 9.41 7.67
N CYS A 122 13.63 8.99 6.55
CA CYS A 122 14.79 8.12 6.55
C CYS A 122 15.98 8.84 7.23
N VAL A 123 16.64 8.16 8.17
CA VAL A 123 17.81 8.66 8.92
C VAL A 123 19.05 7.82 8.76
N GLY A 124 18.92 6.62 8.20
CA GLY A 124 20.03 5.72 7.97
C GLY A 124 19.68 4.67 6.93
N GLN A 125 20.70 4.25 6.18
CA GLN A 125 20.64 3.11 5.29
C GLN A 125 21.95 2.35 5.44
N ARG A 126 21.89 1.02 5.35
CA ARG A 126 23.07 0.17 5.33
C ARG A 126 22.84 -1.04 4.45
N GLU A 127 23.91 -1.54 3.88
CA GLU A 127 23.89 -2.77 3.10
C GLU A 127 23.63 -3.96 4.04
N ILE A 128 22.83 -4.90 3.56
CA ILE A 128 22.59 -6.22 4.13
C ILE A 128 22.74 -7.26 3.02
N THR A 129 23.05 -8.49 3.43
CA THR A 129 23.02 -9.63 2.52
C THR A 129 21.58 -10.00 2.16
N VAL A 130 21.40 -10.72 1.04
CA VAL A 130 20.08 -11.22 0.64
C VAL A 130 19.50 -12.16 1.71
N ASP A 131 20.37 -12.96 2.36
CA ASP A 131 19.96 -13.87 3.44
C ASP A 131 19.45 -13.11 4.68
N GLU A 132 19.97 -11.90 4.96
CA GLU A 132 19.54 -11.06 6.08
C GLU A 132 18.21 -10.33 5.80
N GLU A 133 17.70 -10.28 4.56
CA GLU A 133 16.46 -9.57 4.25
C GLU A 133 15.26 -10.10 5.03
N SER A 134 15.19 -11.43 5.26
CA SER A 134 14.11 -12.06 6.01
C SER A 134 14.08 -11.69 7.50
N ASP A 135 15.18 -11.13 8.04
CA ASP A 135 15.25 -10.69 9.43
C ASP A 135 14.58 -9.33 9.64
N TYR A 136 14.23 -8.63 8.56
CA TYR A 136 13.61 -7.31 8.60
C TYR A 136 12.24 -7.32 7.90
N PRO A 137 11.24 -6.59 8.40
CA PRO A 137 10.01 -6.37 7.64
C PRO A 137 10.32 -5.64 6.33
N PRO A 138 9.58 -5.94 5.23
CA PRO A 138 9.73 -5.22 3.99
C PRO A 138 9.27 -3.76 4.16
N ASP A 139 10.06 -2.83 3.63
CA ASP A 139 9.64 -1.44 3.44
C ASP A 139 8.80 -1.36 2.18
N GLU A 140 7.53 -1.71 2.30
CA GLU A 140 6.59 -1.62 1.19
C GLU A 140 6.15 -0.16 0.93
N GLY A 141 6.65 0.81 1.72
CA GLY A 141 6.31 2.22 1.60
C GLY A 141 5.16 2.64 2.51
N VAL A 142 4.49 3.75 2.15
CA VAL A 142 3.30 4.25 2.86
C VAL A 142 2.15 4.20 1.87
N PHE A 143 1.26 3.23 2.05
CA PHE A 143 0.15 3.04 1.13
C PHE A 143 -1.15 3.70 1.59
N PRO A 144 -2.09 3.92 0.65
CA PRO A 144 -3.49 4.15 0.98
C PRO A 144 -4.07 3.05 1.87
N ASP A 145 -5.16 3.36 2.55
CA ASP A 145 -5.80 2.43 3.49
C ASP A 145 -6.36 1.17 2.82
N SER A 146 -6.76 1.29 1.54
CA SER A 146 -7.18 0.16 0.70
C SER A 146 -6.11 -0.92 0.58
N HIS A 147 -4.86 -0.54 0.35
CA HIS A 147 -3.76 -1.50 0.21
C HIS A 147 -3.45 -2.19 1.54
N LEU A 148 -3.44 -1.43 2.65
CA LEU A 148 -3.22 -2.01 3.97
C LEU A 148 -4.33 -3.01 4.34
N LYS A 149 -5.60 -2.66 4.05
CA LYS A 149 -6.72 -3.58 4.26
C LYS A 149 -6.56 -4.86 3.45
N TYR A 150 -6.22 -4.73 2.17
CA TYR A 150 -5.97 -5.88 1.30
C TYR A 150 -4.87 -6.79 1.86
N ARG A 151 -3.73 -6.20 2.25
CA ARG A 151 -2.62 -6.95 2.84
C ARG A 151 -3.01 -7.67 4.13
N MET A 152 -3.80 -7.00 4.97
CA MET A 152 -4.33 -7.59 6.19
C MET A 152 -5.32 -8.73 5.92
N GLU A 153 -6.19 -8.60 4.91
CA GLU A 153 -7.13 -9.65 4.51
C GLU A 153 -6.39 -10.90 4.01
N GLU A 154 -5.35 -10.73 3.20
CA GLU A 154 -4.49 -11.82 2.72
C GLU A 154 -3.79 -12.54 3.89
N LEU A 155 -3.12 -11.79 4.77
CA LEU A 155 -2.38 -12.35 5.91
C LEU A 155 -3.30 -13.04 6.93
N LEU A 156 -4.56 -12.60 7.03
CA LEU A 156 -5.54 -13.15 7.97
C LEU A 156 -6.46 -14.20 7.34
N GLY A 157 -6.29 -14.49 6.05
CA GLY A 157 -7.11 -15.46 5.32
C GLY A 157 -8.59 -15.07 5.24
N VAL A 158 -8.89 -13.76 5.18
CA VAL A 158 -10.25 -13.27 4.99
C VAL A 158 -10.64 -13.50 3.52
N PRO A 159 -11.76 -14.21 3.24
CA PRO A 159 -12.18 -14.45 1.87
C PRO A 159 -12.54 -13.15 1.17
N HIS A 160 -11.93 -12.89 0.02
CA HIS A 160 -12.35 -11.80 -0.86
C HIS A 160 -13.52 -12.29 -1.75
N PRO A 161 -14.52 -11.42 -2.04
CA PRO A 161 -15.53 -11.75 -3.03
C PRO A 161 -14.86 -12.00 -4.40
N PRO A 162 -15.38 -12.92 -5.21
CA PRO A 162 -14.77 -13.31 -6.49
C PRO A 162 -14.62 -12.14 -7.46
N GLU A 163 -15.50 -11.13 -7.42
CA GLU A 163 -15.37 -9.90 -8.22
C GLU A 163 -14.06 -9.15 -7.95
N ARG A 164 -13.51 -9.20 -6.73
CA ARG A 164 -12.25 -8.54 -6.39
C ARG A 164 -11.01 -9.35 -6.78
N ALA A 165 -11.15 -10.68 -6.81
CA ALA A 165 -10.12 -11.59 -7.31
C ALA A 165 -10.02 -11.55 -8.86
N GLU A 166 -11.11 -11.18 -9.55
CA GLU A 166 -11.12 -10.90 -10.99
C GLU A 166 -10.75 -9.45 -11.33
N ALA A 167 -10.82 -8.51 -10.36
CA ALA A 167 -10.38 -7.12 -10.53
C ALA A 167 -8.87 -6.89 -10.33
N ALA A 168 -8.13 -7.88 -9.81
CA ALA A 168 -6.70 -7.95 -10.09
C ALA A 168 -6.59 -8.33 -11.56
N ALA A 169 -6.45 -7.33 -12.44
CA ALA A 169 -6.16 -7.59 -13.84
C ALA A 169 -5.04 -8.63 -13.88
N PRO A 170 -5.22 -9.74 -14.62
CA PRO A 170 -4.20 -10.77 -14.66
C PRO A 170 -2.90 -10.08 -15.11
N LEU A 171 -1.92 -10.02 -14.22
CA LEU A 171 -0.58 -9.61 -14.62
C LEU A 171 -0.20 -10.46 -15.82
N PRO A 172 0.36 -9.85 -16.88
CA PRO A 172 0.75 -10.62 -18.05
C PRO A 172 1.64 -11.76 -17.58
N ALA A 173 1.31 -12.99 -18.00
CA ALA A 173 2.08 -14.18 -17.67
C ALA A 173 3.50 -14.16 -18.28
N GLU A 174 3.75 -13.19 -19.16
CA GLU A 174 5.03 -12.92 -19.79
C GLU A 174 5.70 -11.69 -19.16
N PRO A 175 7.04 -11.64 -19.10
CA PRO A 175 7.76 -10.50 -18.59
C PRO A 175 7.35 -9.19 -19.29
N GLY A 176 7.18 -8.13 -18.51
CA GLY A 176 6.65 -6.88 -19.01
C GLY A 176 6.43 -5.82 -17.94
N VAL A 177 5.74 -4.77 -18.34
CA VAL A 177 5.28 -3.69 -17.47
C VAL A 177 3.81 -3.43 -17.71
N THR A 178 3.07 -3.20 -16.64
CA THR A 178 1.69 -2.77 -16.64
C THR A 178 1.62 -1.37 -16.05
N HIS A 179 0.92 -0.47 -16.71
CA HIS A 179 0.71 0.90 -16.28
C HIS A 179 -0.73 1.09 -15.84
N TRP A 180 -0.93 1.81 -14.75
CA TRP A 180 -2.23 2.09 -14.16
C TRP A 180 -2.65 3.53 -14.43
N LEU A 181 -3.84 3.70 -15.00
CA LEU A 181 -4.47 4.99 -15.24
C LEU A 181 -5.88 4.99 -14.62
N PHE A 182 -6.29 6.11 -14.04
CA PHE A 182 -7.66 6.34 -13.60
C PHE A 182 -8.29 7.35 -14.54
N LEU A 183 -9.27 6.93 -15.33
CA LEU A 183 -9.89 7.76 -16.35
C LEU A 183 -11.40 7.87 -16.12
N PRO A 184 -12.04 9.00 -16.44
CA PRO A 184 -13.50 9.07 -16.46
C PRO A 184 -14.08 8.04 -17.44
N ALA A 185 -15.15 7.33 -17.06
CA ALA A 185 -15.77 6.32 -17.93
C ALA A 185 -16.14 6.85 -19.32
N ALA A 186 -16.49 8.14 -19.41
CA ALA A 186 -16.85 8.82 -20.66
C ALA A 186 -15.67 9.04 -21.64
N THR A 187 -14.41 8.89 -21.21
CA THR A 187 -13.23 9.15 -22.05
C THR A 187 -12.51 7.88 -22.53
N ILE A 188 -13.05 6.70 -22.21
CA ILE A 188 -12.37 5.41 -22.45
C ILE A 188 -12.16 5.11 -23.93
N ASP A 189 -13.13 5.40 -24.78
CA ASP A 189 -12.97 5.18 -26.23
C ASP A 189 -11.83 6.05 -26.80
N GLN A 190 -11.77 7.31 -26.37
CA GLN A 190 -10.70 8.22 -26.74
C GLN A 190 -9.35 7.78 -26.17
N ALA A 191 -9.32 7.26 -24.94
CA ALA A 191 -8.11 6.72 -24.33
C ALA A 191 -7.57 5.53 -25.13
N ARG A 192 -8.43 4.57 -25.51
CA ARG A 192 -8.05 3.40 -26.33
C ARG A 192 -7.41 3.81 -27.66
N GLU A 193 -7.98 4.81 -28.35
CA GLU A 193 -7.41 5.31 -29.60
C GLU A 193 -6.02 5.90 -29.41
N GLN A 194 -5.81 6.71 -28.35
CA GLN A 194 -4.52 7.33 -28.08
C GLN A 194 -3.47 6.33 -27.58
N LEU A 195 -3.87 5.37 -26.75
CA LEU A 195 -3.02 4.29 -26.26
C LEU A 195 -2.54 3.39 -27.40
N ALA A 196 -3.41 3.07 -28.36
CA ALA A 196 -3.03 2.33 -29.56
C ALA A 196 -1.97 3.08 -30.40
N LEU A 197 -2.06 4.41 -30.49
CA LEU A 197 -1.04 5.23 -31.18
C LEU A 197 0.32 5.22 -30.47
N LEU A 198 0.31 5.03 -29.14
CA LEU A 198 1.51 4.86 -28.32
C LEU A 198 2.03 3.41 -28.31
N GLY A 199 1.37 2.49 -29.02
CA GLY A 199 1.76 1.10 -29.14
C GLY A 199 1.24 0.18 -28.03
N PHE A 200 0.22 0.62 -27.27
CA PHE A 200 -0.49 -0.23 -26.32
C PHE A 200 -1.73 -0.85 -26.98
N ASP A 201 -1.60 -2.10 -27.41
CA ASP A 201 -2.68 -2.84 -28.06
C ASP A 201 -3.60 -3.55 -27.06
N ASP A 202 -3.11 -3.80 -25.83
CA ASP A 202 -3.87 -4.41 -24.75
C ASP A 202 -4.26 -3.36 -23.71
N VAL A 203 -5.56 -3.01 -23.71
CA VAL A 203 -6.15 -2.05 -22.79
C VAL A 203 -7.29 -2.76 -22.04
N VAL A 204 -7.02 -3.04 -20.76
CA VAL A 204 -7.99 -3.64 -19.84
C VAL A 204 -8.66 -2.50 -19.08
N VAL A 205 -9.99 -2.51 -19.05
CA VAL A 205 -10.80 -1.54 -18.30
C VAL A 205 -11.52 -2.34 -17.22
N LEU A 206 -11.30 -1.98 -15.96
CA LEU A 206 -11.98 -2.60 -14.82
C LEU A 206 -13.23 -1.79 -14.45
N ASP A 207 -13.90 -2.24 -13.40
CA ASP A 207 -15.18 -1.67 -12.97
C ASP A 207 -15.09 -0.17 -12.59
N GLU A 208 -16.22 0.50 -12.76
CA GLU A 208 -16.39 1.91 -12.41
C GLU A 208 -16.41 2.09 -10.89
N ARG A 209 -15.53 2.98 -10.41
CA ARG A 209 -15.45 3.41 -9.02
C ARG A 209 -16.64 4.31 -8.68
N GLU A 210 -16.97 4.44 -7.40
CA GLU A 210 -18.07 5.30 -6.93
C GLU A 210 -17.94 6.79 -7.32
N ASN A 211 -16.74 7.24 -7.70
CA ASN A 211 -16.46 8.61 -8.14
C ASN A 211 -16.58 8.82 -9.67
N GLY A 212 -16.98 7.80 -10.44
CA GLY A 212 -17.14 7.85 -11.89
C GLY A 212 -15.83 7.69 -12.70
N LEU A 213 -14.74 7.34 -12.01
CA LEU A 213 -13.49 6.92 -12.65
C LEU A 213 -13.49 5.40 -12.84
N VAL A 214 -12.82 4.92 -13.87
CA VAL A 214 -12.54 3.51 -14.10
C VAL A 214 -11.03 3.27 -14.07
N ASP A 215 -10.64 2.08 -13.63
CA ASP A 215 -9.26 1.64 -13.70
C ASP A 215 -8.95 1.16 -15.11
N VAL A 216 -7.88 1.71 -15.69
CA VAL A 216 -7.41 1.36 -17.03
C VAL A 216 -5.98 0.87 -16.91
N LEU A 217 -5.78 -0.37 -17.33
CA LEU A 217 -4.47 -0.99 -17.38
C LEU A 217 -4.02 -1.12 -18.81
N VAL A 218 -2.76 -0.75 -19.04
CA VAL A 218 -2.09 -0.97 -20.32
C VAL A 218 -0.78 -1.67 -20.09
N SER A 219 -0.53 -2.73 -20.85
CA SER A 219 0.64 -3.58 -20.64
C SER A 219 1.55 -3.60 -21.87
N GLN A 220 2.85 -3.68 -21.61
CA GLN A 220 3.89 -3.95 -22.60
C GLN A 220 4.63 -5.21 -22.19
N THR A 221 4.56 -6.25 -23.01
CA THR A 221 5.37 -7.47 -22.85
C THR A 221 6.68 -7.32 -23.61
N GLY A 222 7.80 -7.78 -23.06
CA GLY A 222 9.08 -7.73 -23.75
C GLY A 222 10.31 -7.85 -22.85
N ASP A 223 11.46 -7.50 -23.41
CA ASP A 223 12.72 -7.42 -22.67
C ASP A 223 12.63 -6.33 -21.60
N VAL A 224 12.59 -6.75 -20.33
CA VAL A 224 12.43 -5.87 -19.17
C VAL A 224 13.49 -4.76 -19.12
N ASP A 225 14.74 -5.03 -19.52
CA ASP A 225 15.79 -4.02 -19.50
C ASP A 225 15.56 -2.94 -20.58
N ALA A 226 15.07 -3.36 -21.75
CA ALA A 226 14.69 -2.43 -22.81
C ALA A 226 13.46 -1.60 -22.42
N LEU A 227 12.45 -2.23 -21.80
CA LEU A 227 11.26 -1.56 -21.28
C LEU A 227 11.63 -0.55 -20.16
N ARG A 228 12.55 -0.90 -19.27
CA ARG A 228 13.05 0.00 -18.22
C ARG A 228 13.76 1.21 -18.78
N ALA A 229 14.56 1.04 -19.85
CA ALA A 229 15.26 2.14 -20.49
C ALA A 229 14.32 3.22 -21.07
N GLN A 230 13.06 2.87 -21.33
CA GLN A 230 12.03 3.78 -21.84
C GLN A 230 10.96 4.17 -20.81
N ALA A 231 11.01 3.63 -19.58
CA ALA A 231 9.95 3.76 -18.58
C ALA A 231 9.62 5.23 -18.25
N ASP A 232 10.62 6.07 -18.00
CA ASP A 232 10.41 7.49 -17.69
C ASP A 232 9.70 8.25 -18.84
N SER A 233 10.03 7.90 -20.09
CA SER A 233 9.41 8.52 -21.27
C SER A 233 7.95 8.10 -21.41
N VAL A 234 7.69 6.81 -21.24
CA VAL A 234 6.34 6.23 -21.31
C VAL A 234 5.47 6.78 -20.18
N GLU A 235 5.99 6.86 -18.96
CA GLU A 235 5.30 7.45 -17.82
C GLU A 235 4.91 8.91 -18.08
N ALA A 236 5.82 9.72 -18.64
CA ALA A 236 5.52 11.11 -18.97
C ALA A 236 4.41 11.24 -20.03
N GLU A 237 4.40 10.35 -21.03
CA GLU A 237 3.36 10.30 -22.07
C GLU A 237 2.01 9.89 -21.49
N LEU A 238 1.98 8.82 -20.68
CA LEU A 238 0.75 8.33 -20.03
C LEU A 238 0.20 9.33 -19.01
N THR A 239 1.06 10.01 -18.25
CA THR A 239 0.67 11.08 -17.33
C THR A 239 0.02 12.24 -18.10
N THR A 240 0.63 12.64 -19.23
CA THR A 240 0.10 13.71 -20.10
C THR A 240 -1.26 13.30 -20.68
N LEU A 241 -1.37 12.07 -21.17
CA LEU A 241 -2.60 11.50 -21.70
C LEU A 241 -3.70 11.50 -20.64
N ALA A 242 -3.46 10.89 -19.48
CA ALA A 242 -4.44 10.78 -18.40
C ALA A 242 -4.95 12.15 -17.97
N THR A 243 -4.03 13.09 -17.74
CA THR A 243 -4.37 14.48 -17.37
C THR A 243 -5.22 15.16 -18.44
N SER A 244 -4.91 14.96 -19.73
CA SER A 244 -5.67 15.55 -20.83
C SER A 244 -7.11 15.02 -20.95
N LEU A 245 -7.34 13.81 -20.45
CA LEU A 245 -8.65 13.16 -20.40
C LEU A 245 -9.39 13.37 -19.07
N GLY A 246 -8.84 14.23 -18.18
CA GLY A 246 -9.44 14.51 -16.88
C GLY A 246 -9.27 13.38 -15.86
N GLY A 247 -8.30 12.50 -16.09
CA GLY A 247 -7.89 11.43 -15.19
C GLY A 247 -6.48 11.64 -14.61
N GLU A 248 -5.93 10.58 -14.04
CA GLU A 248 -4.57 10.57 -13.49
C GLU A 248 -3.84 9.26 -13.80
N TYR A 249 -2.52 9.32 -13.79
CA TYR A 249 -1.65 8.16 -13.90
C TYR A 249 -1.23 7.76 -12.48
N ASP A 250 -1.35 6.48 -12.14
CA ASP A 250 -1.18 5.98 -10.77
C ASP A 250 0.07 5.10 -10.56
N GLY A 251 0.75 4.73 -11.64
CA GLY A 251 2.07 4.10 -11.57
C GLY A 251 2.25 2.90 -12.48
N THR A 252 3.30 2.13 -12.19
CA THR A 252 3.67 0.91 -12.93
C THR A 252 3.82 -0.29 -12.02
N GLU A 253 3.56 -1.45 -12.59
CA GLU A 253 3.83 -2.75 -11.99
C GLU A 253 4.62 -3.60 -12.99
N TRP A 254 5.71 -4.21 -12.55
CA TRP A 254 6.61 -4.99 -13.42
C TRP A 254 6.32 -6.48 -13.26
N ALA A 255 5.96 -7.13 -14.36
CA ALA A 255 5.95 -8.59 -14.45
C ALA A 255 7.38 -9.04 -14.75
N LEU A 256 8.05 -9.62 -13.76
CA LEU A 256 9.41 -10.14 -13.89
C LEU A 256 9.37 -11.66 -14.18
N PRO A 257 10.39 -12.20 -14.88
CA PRO A 257 10.49 -13.63 -15.20
C PRO A 257 10.63 -14.54 -13.98
#